data_AF-A0A964XN01-F1
#
_entry.id   AF-A0A964XN01-F1
#
_cell.length_a   1.000
_cell.length_b   1.000
_cell.length_c   1.000
_cell.angle_alpha   90.00
_cell.angle_beta   90.00
_cell.angle_gamma   90.00
#
_symmetry.space_group_name_H-M   'P 1'
#
loop_
_entity.id
_entity.type
_entity.pdbx_description
1 polymer ?
#
loop_
_entity_poly.entity_id
_entity_poly.type
_entity_poly.pdbx_seq_one_letter_code
_entity_poly.pdbx_strand_id
1 'polypeptide(L)'
;MSGLRELLNRRFRSPHGTVRFHLDAPRGEAAGPRVLVFLDADDRTVGQLDHQVCGVCSAAFVRNIAVASHWQGRGVGREALTLLLDLAPGHRWSTSRQSTEGRGFFAALAEETGVDFVERGGRCPHMSTRA
;
A
#
# COMPACT_ATOMS: atom_id res chain seq x y z
N MET A 1 1.71 7.62 -21.37
CA MET A 1 0.93 7.44 -20.13
C MET A 1 0.37 6.01 -20.01
N SER A 2 1.15 4.96 -20.35
CA SER A 2 0.69 3.55 -20.32
C SER A 2 1.13 2.77 -19.07
N GLY A 3 2.12 3.26 -18.33
CA GLY A 3 2.72 2.54 -17.20
C GLY A 3 1.83 2.41 -15.94
N LEU A 4 0.94 3.38 -15.68
CA LEU A 4 0.07 3.34 -14.48
C LEU A 4 -0.94 2.18 -14.57
N ARG A 5 -1.51 1.94 -15.75
CA ARG A 5 -2.45 0.81 -15.97
C ARG A 5 -1.74 -0.54 -15.94
N GLU A 6 -0.50 -0.61 -16.39
CA GLU A 6 0.29 -1.85 -16.44
C GLU A 6 0.79 -2.27 -15.05
N LEU A 7 1.23 -1.33 -14.21
CA LEU A 7 1.60 -1.59 -12.82
C LEU A 7 0.42 -2.06 -11.97
N LEU A 8 -0.78 -1.51 -12.21
CA LEU A 8 -2.01 -1.98 -11.57
C LEU A 8 -2.48 -3.35 -12.09
N ASN A 9 -2.05 -3.77 -13.28
CA ASN A 9 -2.33 -5.10 -13.81
C ASN A 9 -1.34 -6.17 -13.32
N ARG A 10 -0.36 -5.80 -12.48
CA ARG A 10 0.62 -6.75 -11.93
C ARG A 10 -0.10 -7.83 -11.13
N ARG A 11 0.21 -9.08 -11.47
CA ARG A 11 -0.30 -10.27 -10.78
C ARG A 11 0.79 -10.82 -9.87
N PHE A 12 0.49 -10.92 -8.59
CA PHE A 12 1.29 -11.68 -7.67
C PHE A 12 0.96 -13.16 -7.83
N ARG A 13 1.95 -14.00 -8.13
CA ARG A 13 1.76 -15.44 -8.22
C ARG A 13 2.45 -16.10 -7.03
N SER A 14 1.71 -16.96 -6.35
CA SER A 14 2.24 -17.84 -5.32
C SER A 14 1.85 -19.29 -5.63
N PRO A 15 2.52 -20.28 -5.03
CA PRO A 15 2.07 -21.68 -5.12
C PRO A 15 0.62 -21.90 -4.70
N HIS A 16 0.02 -20.96 -3.95
CA HIS A 16 -1.33 -21.06 -3.40
C HIS A 16 -2.38 -20.27 -4.18
N GLY A 17 -2.00 -19.69 -5.32
CA GLY A 17 -2.91 -18.96 -6.18
C GLY A 17 -2.34 -17.62 -6.66
N THR A 18 -3.13 -16.95 -7.49
CA THR A 18 -2.80 -15.64 -8.04
C THR A 18 -3.60 -14.55 -7.32
N VAL A 19 -2.93 -13.45 -7.00
CA VAL A 19 -3.53 -12.23 -6.46
C VAL A 19 -3.35 -11.08 -7.46
N ARG A 20 -4.41 -10.31 -7.67
CA ARG A 20 -4.44 -9.05 -8.43
C ARG A 20 -4.60 -7.87 -7.49
N PHE A 21 -4.10 -6.70 -7.89
CA PHE A 21 -4.18 -5.48 -7.11
C PHE A 21 -4.99 -4.42 -7.85
N HIS A 22 -6.08 -3.95 -7.27
CA HIS A 22 -6.92 -2.92 -7.87
C HIS A 22 -6.81 -1.63 -7.05
N LEU A 23 -6.27 -0.56 -7.66
CA LEU A 23 -6.14 0.74 -7.01
C LEU A 23 -7.34 1.62 -7.33
N ASP A 24 -8.04 2.04 -6.28
CA ASP A 24 -9.14 3.00 -6.41
C ASP A 24 -8.61 4.41 -6.66
N ALA A 25 -9.43 5.22 -7.33
CA ALA A 25 -9.21 6.66 -7.44
C ALA A 25 -9.21 7.32 -6.04
N PRO A 26 -8.46 8.42 -5.84
CA PRO A 26 -8.53 9.17 -4.60
C PRO A 26 -9.95 9.63 -4.31
N ARG A 27 -10.40 9.43 -3.06
CA ARG A 27 -11.67 9.97 -2.58
C ARG A 27 -11.53 11.46 -2.30
N GLY A 28 -12.31 12.27 -3.02
CA GLY A 28 -12.29 13.73 -2.90
C GLY A 28 -11.11 14.34 -3.62
N GLU A 29 -10.20 14.96 -2.88
CA GLU A 29 -9.04 15.67 -3.42
C GLU A 29 -7.92 14.72 -3.85
N ALA A 30 -6.96 15.21 -4.65
CA ALA A 30 -5.88 14.39 -5.20
C ALA A 30 -5.04 13.65 -4.12
N ALA A 31 -4.87 14.25 -2.93
CA ALA A 31 -4.18 13.68 -1.76
C ALA A 31 -5.13 12.97 -0.77
N GLY A 32 -6.38 12.74 -1.17
CA GLY A 32 -7.40 12.06 -0.40
C GLY A 32 -7.14 10.55 -0.24
N PRO A 33 -7.93 9.89 0.63
CA PRO A 33 -7.82 8.44 0.88
C PRO A 33 -7.96 7.61 -0.39
N ARG A 34 -7.10 6.60 -0.52
CA ARG A 34 -7.11 5.58 -1.59
C ARG A 34 -7.07 4.19 -0.96
N VAL A 35 -7.63 3.23 -1.68
CA VAL A 35 -7.60 1.81 -1.30
C VAL A 35 -6.97 1.03 -2.44
N LEU A 36 -6.01 0.18 -2.11
CA LEU A 36 -5.52 -0.86 -3.01
C LEU A 36 -6.14 -2.18 -2.55
N VAL A 37 -7.08 -2.73 -3.32
CA VAL A 37 -7.79 -3.98 -3.01
C VAL A 37 -7.04 -5.17 -3.60
N PHE A 38 -6.93 -6.25 -2.83
CA PHE A 38 -6.25 -7.47 -3.25
C PHE A 38 -7.31 -8.52 -3.58
N LEU A 39 -7.31 -9.04 -4.80
CA LEU A 39 -8.31 -9.99 -5.29
C LEU A 39 -7.67 -11.31 -5.69
N ASP A 40 -8.26 -12.44 -5.33
CA ASP A 40 -7.82 -13.74 -5.83
C ASP A 40 -8.26 -13.98 -7.30
N ALA A 41 -8.08 -15.21 -7.78
CA ALA A 41 -8.48 -15.61 -9.12
C ALA A 41 -10.01 -15.62 -9.33
N ASP A 42 -10.79 -15.74 -8.25
CA ASP A 42 -12.25 -15.79 -8.25
C ASP A 42 -12.87 -14.42 -7.92
N ASP A 43 -12.10 -13.33 -8.04
CA ASP A 43 -12.49 -11.95 -7.69
C ASP A 43 -12.90 -11.76 -6.22
N ARG A 44 -12.46 -12.64 -5.31
CA ARG A 44 -12.74 -12.48 -3.87
C ARG A 44 -11.68 -11.60 -3.23
N THR A 45 -12.11 -10.70 -2.35
CA THR A 45 -11.19 -9.86 -1.58
C THR A 45 -10.39 -10.69 -0.58
N VAL A 46 -9.06 -10.68 -0.75
CA VAL A 46 -8.11 -11.36 0.14
C VAL A 46 -7.31 -10.39 0.99
N GLY A 47 -7.48 -9.08 0.78
CA GLY A 47 -6.86 -8.04 1.57
C GLY A 47 -7.08 -6.65 0.99
N GLN A 48 -6.55 -5.66 1.69
CA GLN A 48 -6.56 -4.27 1.25
C GLN A 48 -5.43 -3.46 1.90
N LEU A 49 -5.07 -2.35 1.27
CA LEU A 49 -4.13 -1.36 1.77
C LEU A 49 -4.70 0.05 1.63
N ASP A 50 -4.98 0.67 2.76
CA ASP A 50 -5.45 2.05 2.87
C ASP A 50 -4.26 3.01 2.90
N HIS A 51 -4.20 3.94 1.96
CA HIS A 51 -3.08 4.87 1.85
C HIS A 51 -3.49 6.25 1.31
N GLN A 52 -2.57 7.19 1.41
CA GLN A 52 -2.66 8.54 0.84
C GLN A 52 -1.31 8.91 0.23
N VAL A 53 -1.32 9.62 -0.89
CA VAL A 53 -0.11 10.15 -1.54
C VAL A 53 -0.36 11.62 -1.85
N CYS A 54 0.54 12.49 -1.41
CA CYS A 54 0.49 13.91 -1.71
C CYS A 54 1.67 14.27 -2.62
N GLY A 55 1.38 14.52 -3.89
CA GLY A 55 2.38 14.95 -4.86
C GLY A 55 2.98 16.33 -4.55
N VAL A 56 2.24 17.21 -3.85
CA VAL A 56 2.72 18.56 -3.48
C VAL A 56 3.82 18.49 -2.42
N CYS A 57 3.64 17.64 -1.40
CA CYS A 57 4.59 17.53 -0.28
C CYS A 57 5.60 16.39 -0.45
N SER A 58 5.50 15.61 -1.54
CA SER A 58 6.24 14.35 -1.74
C SER A 58 6.13 13.43 -0.51
N ALA A 59 4.92 13.32 0.03
CA ALA A 59 4.63 12.54 1.23
C ALA A 59 3.67 11.41 0.88
N ALA A 60 3.86 10.25 1.50
CA ALA A 60 2.98 9.11 1.40
C ALA A 60 2.71 8.52 2.79
N PHE A 61 1.49 8.07 3.02
CA PHE A 61 1.02 7.60 4.32
C PHE A 61 0.24 6.30 4.18
N VAL A 62 0.70 5.25 4.85
CA VAL A 62 0.00 3.97 4.98
C VAL A 62 -0.85 4.00 6.25
N ARG A 63 -2.17 3.99 6.09
CA ARG A 63 -3.10 3.98 7.22
C ARG A 63 -3.27 2.58 7.78
N ASN A 64 -3.43 1.60 6.90
CA ASN A 64 -3.76 0.23 7.27
C ASN A 64 -3.35 -0.72 6.15
N ILE A 65 -2.92 -1.91 6.52
CA ILE A 65 -2.72 -3.03 5.61
C ILE A 65 -3.31 -4.27 6.28
N ALA A 66 -4.23 -4.93 5.58
CA ALA A 66 -4.90 -6.12 6.07
C ALA A 66 -4.86 -7.20 5.00
N VAL A 67 -4.45 -8.40 5.39
CA VAL A 67 -4.45 -9.60 4.54
C VAL A 67 -5.24 -10.67 5.27
N ALA A 68 -6.16 -11.33 4.57
CA ALA A 68 -6.93 -12.45 5.10
C ALA A 68 -5.98 -13.51 5.66
N SER A 69 -6.32 -14.10 6.81
CA SER A 69 -5.43 -15.02 7.56
C SER A 69 -4.86 -16.15 6.70
N HIS A 70 -5.69 -16.76 5.85
CA HIS A 70 -5.28 -17.82 4.94
C HIS A 70 -4.35 -17.38 3.80
N TRP A 71 -4.12 -16.07 3.63
CA TRP A 71 -3.16 -15.46 2.69
C TRP A 71 -1.95 -14.81 3.38
N GLN A 72 -1.95 -14.70 4.71
CA GLN A 72 -0.82 -14.14 5.45
C GLN A 72 0.44 -15.00 5.30
N GLY A 73 1.62 -14.38 5.43
CA GLY A 73 2.91 -15.05 5.26
C GLY A 73 3.28 -15.41 3.82
N ARG A 74 2.42 -15.11 2.83
CA ARG A 74 2.64 -15.45 1.41
C ARG A 74 3.23 -14.32 0.58
N GLY A 75 3.65 -13.21 1.20
CA GLY A 75 4.24 -12.07 0.50
C GLY A 75 3.26 -11.11 -0.18
N VAL A 76 1.93 -11.31 -0.06
CA VAL A 76 0.92 -10.45 -0.69
C VAL A 76 1.03 -8.99 -0.22
N GLY A 77 1.16 -8.76 1.10
CA GLY A 77 1.29 -7.41 1.64
C GLY A 77 2.59 -6.71 1.25
N ARG A 78 3.68 -7.47 1.13
CA ARG A 78 4.97 -6.98 0.62
C ARG A 78 4.81 -6.50 -0.82
N GLU A 79 4.27 -7.34 -1.70
CA GLU A 79 4.07 -6.99 -3.11
C GLU A 79 3.16 -5.75 -3.27
N ALA A 80 2.11 -5.66 -2.47
CA ALA A 80 1.22 -4.50 -2.45
C ALA A 80 1.95 -3.19 -2.11
N LEU A 81 2.86 -3.21 -1.13
CA LEU A 81 3.64 -2.03 -0.79
C LEU A 81 4.70 -1.72 -1.84
N THR A 82 5.42 -2.72 -2.37
CA THR A 82 6.38 -2.53 -3.46
C THR A 82 5.71 -1.84 -4.65
N LEU A 83 4.49 -2.26 -5.01
CA LEU A 83 3.67 -1.60 -6.02
C LEU A 83 3.41 -0.13 -5.71
N LEU A 84 3.09 0.21 -4.47
CA LEU A 84 2.88 1.61 -4.09
C LEU A 84 4.18 2.44 -4.10
N LEU A 85 5.32 1.84 -3.73
CA LEU A 85 6.63 2.48 -3.83
C LEU A 85 6.96 2.82 -5.30
N ASP A 86 6.70 1.89 -6.22
CA ASP A 86 6.89 2.08 -7.68
C ASP A 86 5.97 3.19 -8.24
N LEU A 87 4.77 3.35 -7.68
CA LEU A 87 3.80 4.37 -8.10
C LEU A 87 4.10 5.77 -7.53
N ALA A 88 4.85 5.85 -6.44
CA ALA A 88 5.20 7.11 -5.78
C ALA A 88 6.71 7.18 -5.46
N PRO A 89 7.57 7.11 -6.48
CA PRO A 89 9.01 7.16 -6.27
C PRO A 89 9.42 8.48 -5.62
N GLY A 90 10.42 8.42 -4.73
CA GLY A 90 10.95 9.58 -4.02
C GLY A 90 10.04 10.17 -2.92
N HIS A 91 8.86 9.58 -2.68
CA HIS A 91 8.02 10.03 -1.58
C HIS A 91 8.55 9.55 -0.24
N ARG A 92 8.41 10.38 0.79
CA ARG A 92 8.69 9.98 2.18
C ARG A 92 7.49 9.22 2.72
N TRP A 93 7.72 7.98 3.13
CA TRP A 93 6.68 7.08 3.61
C TRP A 93 6.57 7.11 5.14
N SER A 94 5.34 7.17 5.63
CA SER A 94 5.04 7.01 7.04
C SER A 94 3.85 6.09 7.24
N THR A 95 3.71 5.56 8.45
CA THR A 95 2.59 4.68 8.79
C THR A 95 1.79 5.23 9.96
N SER A 96 0.56 4.78 10.09
CA SER A 96 -0.15 4.84 11.37
C SER A 96 0.59 4.02 12.45
N ARG A 97 0.04 3.98 13.68
CA ARG A 97 0.59 3.15 14.76
C ARG A 97 0.67 1.69 14.29
N GLN A 98 1.83 1.07 14.46
CA GLN A 98 2.07 -0.30 14.00
C GLN A 98 1.76 -1.31 15.11
N SER A 99 1.14 -2.43 14.74
CA SER A 99 1.06 -3.61 15.62
C SER A 99 2.44 -4.24 15.80
N THR A 100 2.59 -5.18 16.73
CA THR A 100 3.87 -5.92 16.89
C THR A 100 4.26 -6.65 15.61
N GLU A 101 3.31 -7.33 14.97
CA GLU A 101 3.49 -7.98 13.67
C GLU A 101 3.82 -6.95 12.58
N GLY A 102 3.12 -5.81 12.59
CA GLY A 102 3.35 -4.72 11.65
C GLY A 102 4.78 -4.17 11.72
N ARG A 103 5.35 -4.00 12.92
CA ARG A 103 6.75 -3.56 13.08
C ARG A 103 7.74 -4.50 12.41
N GLY A 104 7.59 -5.81 12.62
CA GLY A 104 8.45 -6.81 11.98
C GLY A 104 8.32 -6.78 10.45
N PHE A 105 7.08 -6.64 9.96
CA PHE A 105 6.80 -6.53 8.53
C PHE A 105 7.43 -5.28 7.89
N PHE A 106 7.22 -4.08 8.47
CA PHE A 106 7.78 -2.84 7.93
C PHE A 106 9.31 -2.78 8.06
N ALA A 107 9.89 -3.36 9.11
CA ALA A 107 11.34 -3.46 9.25
C ALA A 107 11.96 -4.34 8.14
N ALA A 108 11.39 -5.50 7.88
CA ALA A 108 11.85 -6.38 6.79
C ALA A 108 11.70 -5.71 5.41
N LEU A 109 10.59 -4.99 5.19
CA LEU A 109 10.40 -4.25 3.94
C LEU A 109 11.37 -3.07 3.79
N ALA A 110 11.71 -2.38 4.88
CA ALA A 110 12.68 -1.31 4.88
C ALA A 110 14.09 -1.84 4.55
N GLU A 111 14.48 -2.99 5.11
CA GLU A 111 15.74 -3.67 4.78
C GLU A 111 15.81 -4.02 3.28
N GLU A 112 14.71 -4.51 2.72
CA GLU A 112 14.65 -4.92 1.31
C GLU A 112 14.66 -3.73 0.33
N THR A 113 13.91 -2.67 0.65
CA THR A 113 13.63 -1.57 -0.28
C THR A 113 14.48 -0.32 -0.03
N GLY A 114 15.14 -0.23 1.12
CA GLY A 114 15.82 0.98 1.59
C GLY A 114 14.90 2.13 1.98
N VAL A 115 13.58 1.92 1.97
CA VAL A 115 12.59 2.94 2.36
C VAL A 115 12.31 2.86 3.85
N ASP A 116 12.55 3.96 4.55
CA ASP A 116 12.19 4.08 5.97
C ASP A 116 10.70 4.40 6.13
N PHE A 117 9.98 3.52 6.83
CA PHE A 117 8.56 3.65 7.13
C PHE A 117 8.36 4.21 8.53
N VAL A 118 8.43 5.54 8.66
CA VAL A 118 8.38 6.22 9.96
C VAL A 118 7.03 5.98 10.65
N GLU A 119 7.05 5.23 11.76
CA GLU A 119 5.85 4.98 12.57
C GLU A 119 5.35 6.30 13.18
N ARG A 120 4.01 6.50 13.16
CA ARG A 120 3.36 7.73 13.62
C ARG A 120 3.88 8.99 12.92
N GLY A 121 4.48 8.84 11.73
CA GLY A 121 4.84 9.98 10.91
C GLY A 121 3.61 10.78 10.54
N GLY A 122 3.78 12.11 10.50
CA GLY A 122 2.69 13.03 10.26
C GLY A 122 2.11 12.89 8.84
N ARG A 123 0.80 13.07 8.72
CA ARG A 123 0.14 13.41 7.46
C ARG A 123 0.39 14.89 7.16
N CYS A 124 0.63 15.25 5.91
CA CYS A 124 0.72 16.66 5.54
C CYS A 124 -0.69 17.31 5.53
N PRO A 125 -0.81 18.65 5.59
CA PRO A 125 -2.12 19.33 5.58
C PRO A 125 -3.02 18.97 4.39
N HIS A 126 -2.45 18.66 3.23
CA HIS A 126 -3.20 18.21 2.04
C HIS A 126 -3.80 16.80 2.16
N MET A 127 -3.28 15.97 3.06
CA MET A 127 -3.83 14.63 3.34
C MET A 127 -4.96 14.68 4.37
N SER A 128 -5.47 15.87 4.67
CA SER A 128 -6.51 16.07 5.64
C SER A 128 -7.76 15.27 5.24
N THR A 129 -8.08 14.32 6.10
CA THR A 129 -9.43 13.82 6.27
C THR A 129 -10.27 15.02 6.71
N ARG A 130 -11.05 15.62 5.80
CA ARG A 130 -12.27 16.29 6.28
C ARG A 130 -13.09 15.19 6.94
N ALA A 131 -13.28 15.37 8.25
CA ALA A 131 -14.27 14.66 9.03
C ALA A 131 -15.66 14.90 8.43
#